data_AF-A0A7Z2PZM6-F1
#
_entry.id   AF-A0A7Z2PZM6-F1
#
_cell.length_a   1.000
_cell.length_b   1.000
_cell.length_c   1.000
_cell.angle_alpha   90.00
_cell.angle_beta   90.00
_cell.angle_gamma   90.00
#
_symmetry.space_group_name_H-M   'P 1'
#
loop_
_entity.id
_entity.type
_entity.pdbx_description
1 polymer ?
#
loop_
_entity_poly.entity_id
_entity_poly.type
_entity_poly.pdbx_seq_one_letter_code
_entity_poly.pdbx_strand_id
1 'polypeptide(L)' 'MSEQRIITAGDSIARIDRVCQSFRHMIDTESSIFPCVRGAMHASLDEDPLLARARILDYIAKHEAHHR' A
#
# COMPACT_ATOMS: atom_id res chain seq x y z
N MET A 1 -17.69 15.50 1.14
CA MET A 1 -17.10 14.55 2.10
C MET A 1 -16.88 15.24 3.44
N SER A 2 -16.93 14.54 4.57
CA SER A 2 -16.36 15.10 5.81
C SER A 2 -14.84 15.00 5.72
N GLU A 3 -14.16 16.08 6.09
CA GLU A 3 -12.69 16.18 6.17
C GLU A 3 -12.07 14.97 6.88
N GLN A 4 -12.74 14.49 7.94
CA GLN A 4 -12.34 13.32 8.72
C GLN A 4 -12.17 12.03 7.90
N ARG A 5 -13.02 11.78 6.89
CA ARG A 5 -12.93 10.56 6.05
C ARG A 5 -11.74 10.61 5.09
N ILE A 6 -11.42 11.81 4.58
CA ILE A 6 -10.24 12.04 3.73
C ILE A 6 -8.96 11.84 4.55
N ILE A 7 -8.91 12.43 5.75
CA ILE A 7 -7.80 12.27 6.69
C ILE A 7 -7.58 10.79 7.01
N THR A 8 -8.64 10.06 7.37
CA THR A 8 -8.56 8.64 7.72
C THR A 8 -8.06 7.78 6.56
N ALA A 9 -8.47 8.09 5.32
CA ALA A 9 -7.97 7.39 4.15
C ALA A 9 -6.50 7.70 3.86
N GLY A 10 -6.08 8.96 4.01
CA GLY A 10 -4.68 9.37 3.92
C GLY A 10 -3.80 8.65 4.94
N ASP A 11 -4.24 8.55 6.19
CA ASP A 11 -3.55 7.83 7.26
C ASP A 11 -3.44 6.33 6.96
N SER A 12 -4.50 5.73 6.41
CA SER A 12 -4.52 4.33 6.01
C SER A 12 -3.50 4.05 4.90
N ILE A 13 -3.43 4.91 3.89
CA ILE A 13 -2.45 4.84 2.80
C ILE A 13 -1.03 4.98 3.35
N ALA A 14 -0.78 5.98 4.19
CA ALA A 14 0.53 6.20 4.80
C ALA A 14 0.98 5.02 5.66
N ARG A 15 0.05 4.32 6.33
CA ARG A 15 0.35 3.13 7.11
C ARG A 15 0.75 1.94 6.23
N ILE A 16 0.05 1.73 5.12
CA ILE A 16 0.39 0.70 4.14
C ILE A 16 1.82 0.93 3.61
N ASP A 17 2.16 2.18 3.26
CA ASP A 17 3.49 2.51 2.76
C ASP A 17 4.61 2.19 3.73
N ARG A 18 4.43 2.54 5.01
CA ARG A 18 5.40 2.25 6.06
C ARG A 18 5.62 0.74 6.21
N VAL A 19 4.55 -0.05 6.18
CA VAL A 19 4.64 -1.51 6.26
C VAL A 19 5.42 -2.08 5.06
N CYS A 20 5.15 -1.60 3.85
CA CYS A 20 5.88 -2.02 2.65
C CYS A 20 7.36 -1.64 2.71
N GLN A 21 7.69 -0.44 3.20
CA GLN A 21 9.07 -0.03 3.43
C GLN A 21 9.77 -0.93 4.45
N SER A 22 9.10 -1.31 5.55
CA SER A 22 9.65 -2.26 6.53
C SER A 22 9.95 -3.62 5.91
N PHE A 23 9.06 -4.15 5.07
CA PHE A 23 9.31 -5.41 4.38
C PHE A 23 10.47 -5.33 3.39
N ARG A 24 10.57 -4.24 2.60
CA ARG A 24 11.71 -4.04 1.70
C ARG A 24 13.03 -4.02 2.47
N HIS A 25 13.07 -3.29 3.58
CA HIS A 25 14.27 -3.23 4.43
C HIS A 25 14.66 -4.60 4.98
N MET A 26 13.69 -5.39 5.46
CA MET A 26 13.93 -6.76 5.92
C MET A 26 14.50 -7.64 4.79
N ILE A 27 13.94 -7.57 3.58
CA ILE A 27 14.38 -8.34 2.42
C ILE A 27 15.80 -7.97 1.97
N ASP A 28 16.14 -6.68 2.04
CA ASP A 28 17.45 -6.17 1.63
C ASP A 28 18.55 -6.48 2.64
N THR A 29 18.21 -6.55 3.93
CA THR A 29 19.15 -6.83 5.02
C THR A 29 19.32 -8.32 5.29
N GLU A 30 18.37 -9.15 4.86
CA GLU A 30 18.44 -10.59 5.06
C GLU A 30 19.39 -11.24 4.03
N SER A 31 20.54 -11.67 4.54
CA SER A 31 21.62 -12.28 3.75
C SER A 31 21.30 -13.71 3.28
N SER A 32 20.37 -14.41 3.94
CA SER A 32 19.98 -15.77 3.59
C SER A 32 19.02 -15.86 2.39
N ILE A 33 18.45 -14.74 1.94
CA ILE A 33 17.56 -14.71 0.78
C ILE A 33 18.37 -14.77 -0.51
N PHE A 34 18.11 -15.79 -1.33
CA PHE A 34 18.71 -15.92 -2.65
C PHE A 34 18.28 -14.76 -3.57
N PRO A 35 19.17 -14.29 -4.48
CA PRO A 35 18.86 -13.15 -5.35
C PRO A 35 17.57 -13.28 -6.16
N CYS A 36 17.26 -14.48 -6.68
CA CYS A 36 16.03 -14.72 -7.43
C CYS A 36 14.77 -14.62 -6.56
N VAL A 37 14.84 -15.09 -5.31
CA VAL A 37 13.75 -14.97 -4.32
C VAL A 37 13.58 -13.53 -3.89
N ARG A 38 14.69 -12.80 -3.68
CA ARG A 38 14.69 -11.36 -3.38
C ARG A 38 13.96 -10.57 -4.45
N GLY A 39 14.26 -10.85 -5.73
CA GLY A 39 13.58 -10.21 -6.86
C GLY A 39 12.08 -10.48 -6.88
N ALA A 40 11.65 -11.73 -6.65
CA ALA A 40 10.24 -12.09 -6.60
C ALA A 40 9.49 -11.44 -5.42
N MET A 41 10.13 -11.35 -4.25
CA MET A 41 9.55 -10.69 -3.08
C MET A 41 9.38 -9.19 -3.30
N HIS A 42 10.36 -8.51 -3.90
CA HIS A 42 10.24 -7.10 -4.26
C HIS A 42 9.13 -6.86 -5.28
N ALA A 43 9.04 -7.68 -6.33
CA ALA A 43 7.96 -7.58 -7.32
C ALA A 43 6.56 -7.74 -6.67
N SER A 44 6.42 -8.69 -5.75
CA SER A 44 5.14 -8.89 -5.02
C SER A 44 4.79 -7.67 -4.14
N LEU A 45 5.80 -7.10 -3.47
CA LEU A 45 5.64 -5.88 -2.68
C LEU A 45 5.40 -4.62 -3.51
N ASP A 46 5.65 -4.63 -4.82
CA ASP A 46 5.33 -3.51 -5.70
C ASP A 46 3.88 -3.59 -6.19
N GLU A 47 3.37 -4.79 -6.44
CA GLU A 47 2.00 -5.01 -6.93
C GLU A 47 0.93 -4.82 -5.85
N ASP A 48 1.12 -5.40 -4.66
CA ASP A 48 0.13 -5.39 -3.58
C ASP A 48 -0.24 -3.98 -3.07
N PRO A 49 0.71 -3.05 -2.87
CA PRO A 49 0.39 -1.72 -2.34
C PRO A 49 -0.28 -0.83 -3.37
N LEU A 50 0.04 -1.00 -4.66
CA LEU A 50 -0.66 -0.32 -5.75
C LEU A 50 -2.12 -0.75 -5.79
N LEU A 51 -2.38 -2.05 -5.66
CA LEU A 51 -3.75 -2.58 -5.60
C LEU A 51 -4.50 -2.09 -4.36
N ALA A 52 -3.85 -2.11 -3.18
CA ALA A 52 -4.46 -1.65 -1.93
C ALA A 52 -4.80 -0.15 -1.97
N ARG A 53 -3.88 0.68 -2.46
CA ARG A 53 -4.11 2.13 -2.66
C ARG A 53 -5.24 2.37 -3.66
N ALA A 54 -5.24 1.66 -4.80
CA ALA A 54 -6.29 1.78 -5.81
C ALA A 54 -7.67 1.45 -5.24
N ARG A 55 -7.80 0.42 -4.40
CA ARG A 55 -9.06 0.07 -3.72
C ARG A 55 -9.53 1.16 -2.75
N ILE A 56 -8.62 1.76 -1.99
CA ILE A 56 -8.95 2.86 -1.07
C ILE A 56 -9.45 4.08 -1.88
N LEU A 57 -8.76 4.42 -2.97
CA LEU A 57 -9.16 5.53 -3.84
C LEU A 57 -10.49 5.26 -4.55
N ASP A 58 -10.73 4.04 -5.03
CA ASP A 58 -12.00 3.61 -5.64
C ASP A 58 -13.16 3.65 -4.64
N TYR A 59 -12.93 3.19 -3.39
CA TYR A 59 -13.92 3.31 -2.31
C TYR A 59 -14.30 4.77 -2.06
N ILE A 60 -13.31 5.67 -1.99
CA ILE A 60 -13.56 7.11 -1.83
C ILE A 60 -14.39 7.63 -3.02
N ALA A 61 -13.98 7.35 -4.25
CA ALA A 61 -14.64 7.84 -5.46
C ALA A 61 -16.10 7.35 -5.59
N LYS A 62 -16.37 6.07 -5.32
CA LYS A 62 -17.74 5.51 -5.32
C LYS A 62 -18.64 6.14 -4.28
N HIS A 63 -18.10 6.44 -3.10
CA HIS A 63 -18.85 7.13 -2.06
C HIS A 63 -19.03 8.63 -2.31
N GLU A 64 -18.25 9.26 -3.20
CA GLU A 64 -18.54 10.61 -3.69
C GLU A 64 -19.67 10.63 -4.73
N ALA A 65 -19.75 9.63 -5.61
CA ALA A 65 -20.75 9.55 -6.68
C ALA A 65 -22.20 9.35 -6.18
N HIS A 66 -22.40 8.69 -5.03
CA HIS A 66 -23.72 8.48 -4.43
C HIS A 66 -24.23 9.66 -3.58
N HIS A 67 -23.40 10.69 -3.35
CA HIS A 67 -23.75 11.87 -2.55
C HIS A 67 -23.94 13.14 -3.39
N ARG A 68 -24.02 13.01 -4.72
CA ARG A 68 -24.37 14.09 -5.66
C ARG A 68 -25.76 13.89 -6.24
#